data_AF-A0A2S8I7K4-F1
#
_entry.id   AF-A0A2S8I7K4-F1
#
_cell.length_a   1.000
_cell.length_b   1.000
_cell.length_c   1.000
_cell.angle_alpha   90.00
_cell.angle_beta   90.00
_cell.angle_gamma   90.00
#
_symmetry.space_group_name_H-M   'P 1'
#
loop_
_entity.id
_entity.type
_entity.pdbx_description
1 polymer ?
#
loop_
_entity_poly.entity_id
_entity_poly.type
_entity_poly.pdbx_seq_one_letter_code
_entity_poly.pdbx_strand_id
1 'polypeptide(L)'
;MSQGKKKLLVLTPRFPYPVIGGDKLRIYHLCRVLSRHYSLTLLSMCETEGEMHAALPDDGVFDRVERVLLSRRRSYVNTLLALPTRTPLQVAYYRSRAFAAAVARLLPSHDGAFVHLVRCAEYVRKSDKPRILEMTDAISLNYSRVKQLKNARGLKSRVFGIEAKRLLDYERTIVDDFDLSVLVSRTDRDYLFPGASAAKVMVCSNGVDLSNLPYTARSMASRILIFIGDMRTVQNQDMCHFFAGAVLPLLRKRADYRFRIVGSIAPALAEQFRAYDGVDVTGRVESVAQAAFDGAIGVCPMRIGAGVQNKILEYMALGLPVVTTSLGHEGLGAESGRDLLIADTPEEFVERIEQLVADEAASVEMAARARTFVEHEHGWERMIAPLVDKVGTLLA
;
A
#
# COMPACT_ATOMS: atom_id res chain seq x y z
N MET A 1 -34.17 -2.89 22.22
CA MET A 1 -32.94 -2.51 22.94
C MET A 1 -31.80 -2.61 21.94
N SER A 2 -31.21 -1.48 21.53
CA SER A 2 -30.03 -1.51 20.64
C SER A 2 -28.90 -2.19 21.40
N GLN A 3 -28.53 -3.42 21.02
CA GLN A 3 -27.28 -4.01 21.53
C GLN A 3 -26.14 -3.04 21.17
N GLY A 4 -25.29 -2.70 22.15
CA GLY A 4 -24.15 -1.82 21.92
C GLY A 4 -23.21 -2.43 20.87
N LYS A 5 -22.51 -1.59 20.11
CA LYS A 5 -21.50 -2.04 19.15
C LYS A 5 -20.46 -2.92 19.87
N LYS A 6 -20.12 -4.08 19.27
CA LYS A 6 -19.01 -4.93 19.74
C LYS A 6 -17.70 -4.13 19.69
N LYS A 7 -16.79 -4.41 20.62
CA LYS A 7 -15.54 -3.68 20.84
C LYS A 7 -14.35 -4.41 20.23
N LEU A 8 -13.60 -3.74 19.37
CA LEU A 8 -12.37 -4.25 18.77
C LEU A 8 -11.15 -3.47 19.25
N LEU A 9 -10.12 -4.20 19.68
CA LEU A 9 -8.81 -3.62 19.94
C LEU A 9 -7.99 -3.66 18.65
N VAL A 10 -7.70 -2.49 18.09
CA VAL A 10 -6.89 -2.35 16.87
C VAL A 10 -5.42 -2.17 17.25
N LEU A 11 -4.55 -3.06 16.80
CA LEU A 11 -3.11 -2.99 17.06
C LEU A 11 -2.36 -2.55 15.81
N THR A 12 -1.63 -1.43 15.90
CA THR A 12 -0.83 -0.93 14.76
C THR A 12 0.65 -0.75 15.12
N PRO A 13 1.58 -1.24 14.26
CA PRO A 13 3.01 -1.06 14.47
C PRO A 13 3.46 0.38 14.21
N ARG A 14 2.62 1.17 13.54
CA ARG A 14 2.86 2.58 13.24
C ARG A 14 1.58 3.37 13.44
N PHE A 15 1.72 4.58 13.98
CA PHE A 15 0.61 5.48 14.18
C PHE A 15 -0.01 5.88 12.83
N PRO A 16 -1.31 5.62 12.59
CA PRO A 16 -1.92 5.77 11.27
C PRO A 16 -2.07 7.24 10.83
N TYR A 17 -1.87 8.19 11.74
CA TYR A 17 -1.94 9.62 11.45
C TYR A 17 -0.54 10.27 11.33
N PRO A 18 -0.39 11.31 10.51
CA PRO A 18 -1.29 11.66 9.41
C PRO A 18 -1.38 10.49 8.40
N VAL A 19 -2.53 10.38 7.72
CA VAL A 19 -2.86 9.25 6.81
C VAL A 19 -2.06 9.37 5.52
N ILE A 20 -0.78 9.01 5.59
CA ILE A 20 0.19 9.17 4.51
C ILE A 20 1.01 7.89 4.39
N GLY A 21 1.08 7.35 3.18
CA GLY A 21 1.77 6.09 2.87
C GLY A 21 0.80 4.91 2.86
N GLY A 22 1.16 3.86 2.13
CA GLY A 22 0.24 2.77 1.78
C GLY A 22 -0.32 1.99 2.97
N ASP A 23 0.53 1.60 3.93
CA ASP A 23 0.13 0.83 5.11
C ASP A 23 -0.75 1.66 6.06
N LYS A 24 -0.36 2.91 6.34
CA LYS A 24 -1.15 3.85 7.17
C LYS A 24 -2.50 4.18 6.53
N LEU A 25 -2.53 4.41 5.22
CA LEU A 25 -3.75 4.69 4.46
C LEU A 25 -4.72 3.50 4.51
N ARG A 26 -4.23 2.29 4.24
CA ARG A 26 -5.06 1.09 4.25
C ARG A 26 -5.67 0.84 5.62
N ILE A 27 -4.86 0.81 6.68
CA ILE A 27 -5.39 0.52 8.02
C ILE A 27 -6.38 1.59 8.49
N TYR A 28 -6.15 2.86 8.14
CA TYR A 28 -7.08 3.94 8.43
C TYR A 28 -8.44 3.70 7.76
N HIS A 29 -8.48 3.44 6.45
CA HIS A 29 -9.75 3.24 5.75
C HIS A 29 -10.47 1.95 6.17
N LEU A 30 -9.73 0.88 6.48
CA LEU A 30 -10.28 -0.32 7.10
C LEU A 30 -10.99 0.03 8.42
N CYS A 31 -10.31 0.77 9.30
CA CYS A 31 -10.89 1.20 10.58
C CYS A 31 -12.07 2.16 10.37
N ARG A 32 -12.02 3.07 9.39
CA ARG A 32 -13.11 4.00 9.06
C ARG A 32 -14.40 3.29 8.66
N VAL A 33 -14.29 2.19 7.91
CA VAL A 33 -15.47 1.37 7.56
C VAL A 33 -15.91 0.53 8.77
N LEU A 34 -14.96 -0.11 9.45
CA LEU A 34 -15.25 -0.93 10.65
C LEU A 34 -15.90 -0.12 11.79
N SER A 35 -15.54 1.14 11.98
CA SER A 35 -16.08 2.00 13.06
C SER A 35 -17.58 2.26 12.91
N ARG A 36 -18.14 2.10 11.70
CA ARG A 36 -19.60 2.17 11.49
C ARG A 36 -20.33 1.01 12.17
N HIS A 37 -19.67 -0.13 12.33
CA HIS A 37 -20.25 -1.38 12.87
C HIS A 37 -19.72 -1.73 14.28
N TYR A 38 -18.50 -1.31 14.61
CA TYR A 38 -17.79 -1.67 15.84
C TYR A 38 -17.31 -0.44 16.61
N SER A 39 -17.14 -0.59 17.92
CA SER A 39 -16.44 0.37 18.76
C SER A 39 -14.94 0.06 18.72
N LEU A 40 -14.12 1.02 18.31
CA LEU A 40 -12.70 0.79 18.04
C LEU A 40 -11.81 1.49 19.07
N THR A 41 -10.95 0.72 19.74
CA THR A 41 -9.81 1.26 20.50
C THR A 41 -8.54 1.06 19.70
N LEU A 42 -7.86 2.14 19.32
CA LEU A 42 -6.54 2.08 18.69
C LEU A 42 -5.46 1.97 19.76
N LEU A 43 -4.60 0.96 19.66
CA LEU A 43 -3.33 0.90 20.37
C LEU A 43 -2.19 0.88 19.34
N SER A 44 -1.43 1.98 19.29
CA SER A 44 -0.39 2.16 18.27
C SER A 44 1.00 2.42 18.85
N MET A 45 2.02 1.92 18.15
CA MET A 45 3.39 2.37 18.37
C MET A 45 3.67 3.69 17.64
N CYS A 46 4.45 4.56 18.28
CA CYS A 46 4.93 5.84 17.74
C CYS A 46 6.45 5.83 17.71
N GLU A 47 7.07 6.19 16.58
CA GLU A 47 8.54 6.22 16.46
C GLU A 47 9.16 7.52 16.98
N THR A 48 8.33 8.55 17.17
CA THR A 48 8.77 9.88 17.59
C THR A 48 7.89 10.44 18.71
N GLU A 49 8.45 11.34 19.52
CA GLU A 49 7.67 12.10 20.51
C GLU A 49 6.62 13.00 19.85
N GLY A 50 6.90 13.49 18.63
CA GLY A 50 5.92 14.22 17.84
C GLY A 50 4.66 13.40 17.56
N GLU A 51 4.80 12.13 17.19
CA GLU A 51 3.66 11.21 17.02
C GLU A 51 2.95 10.90 18.36
N MET A 52 3.71 10.76 19.46
CA MET A 52 3.13 10.52 20.80
C MET A 52 2.20 11.65 21.25
N HIS A 53 2.55 12.90 20.92
CA HIS A 53 1.83 14.10 21.34
C HIS A 53 1.01 14.75 20.23
N ALA A 54 0.94 14.15 19.04
CA ALA A 54 0.18 14.71 17.92
C ALA A 54 -1.31 14.85 18.29
N ALA A 55 -1.95 15.94 17.83
CA ALA A 55 -3.40 16.07 17.93
C ALA A 55 -4.09 14.92 17.19
N LEU A 56 -5.18 14.42 17.77
CA LEU A 56 -6.05 13.45 17.11
C LEU A 56 -7.05 14.21 16.23
N PRO A 57 -7.30 13.76 14.99
CA PRO A 57 -8.42 14.29 14.24
C PRO A 57 -9.73 13.86 14.88
N ASP A 58 -10.74 14.73 14.81
CA ASP A 58 -12.11 14.43 15.23
C ASP A 58 -12.87 13.78 14.05
N ASP A 59 -12.43 12.58 13.66
CA ASP A 59 -12.96 11.84 12.51
C ASP A 59 -13.95 10.72 12.91
N GLY A 60 -14.16 10.52 14.22
CA GLY A 60 -15.05 9.49 14.76
C GLY A 60 -14.62 8.06 14.47
N VAL A 61 -13.37 7.81 14.04
CA VAL A 61 -12.90 6.46 13.69
C VAL A 61 -12.61 5.61 14.94
N PHE A 62 -12.02 6.22 15.96
CA PHE A 62 -11.64 5.53 17.20
C PHE A 62 -12.28 6.18 18.43
N ASP A 63 -12.95 5.38 19.26
CA ASP A 63 -13.53 5.84 20.53
C ASP A 63 -12.44 6.14 21.57
N ARG A 64 -11.29 5.46 21.43
CA ARG A 64 -10.12 5.64 22.30
C ARG A 64 -8.84 5.40 21.50
N VAL A 65 -7.84 6.23 21.74
CA VAL A 65 -6.49 6.05 21.19
C VAL A 65 -5.47 5.97 22.32
N GLU A 66 -4.70 4.89 22.35
CA GLU A 66 -3.53 4.72 23.19
C GLU A 66 -2.27 4.63 22.34
N ARG A 67 -1.20 5.29 22.79
CA ARG A 67 0.07 5.38 22.08
C ARG A 67 1.20 4.86 22.96
N VAL A 68 2.14 4.16 22.36
CA VAL A 68 3.36 3.66 23.02
C VAL A 68 4.57 4.08 22.21
N LEU A 69 5.52 4.78 22.86
CA LEU A 69 6.76 5.16 22.21
C LEU A 69 7.62 3.92 21.92
N LEU A 70 8.02 3.76 20.66
CA LEU A 70 8.92 2.73 20.18
C LEU A 70 10.34 3.30 20.07
N SER A 71 11.16 3.02 21.07
CA SER A 71 12.56 3.45 21.06
C SER A 71 13.36 2.75 19.96
N ARG A 72 13.81 3.52 18.95
CA ARG A 72 14.66 3.02 17.85
C ARG A 72 15.89 2.25 18.33
N ARG A 73 16.55 2.72 19.40
CA ARG A 73 17.72 2.04 19.98
C ARG A 73 17.37 0.63 20.46
N ARG A 74 16.24 0.49 21.17
CA ARG A 74 15.75 -0.82 21.63
C ARG A 74 15.33 -1.70 20.48
N SER A 75 14.67 -1.15 19.46
CA SER A 75 14.29 -1.88 18.24
C SER A 75 15.49 -2.46 17.51
N TYR A 76 16.57 -1.70 17.36
CA TYR A 76 17.81 -2.23 16.78
C TYR A 76 18.44 -3.33 17.65
N VAL A 77 18.49 -3.16 18.97
CA VAL A 77 18.96 -4.21 19.89
C VAL A 77 18.11 -5.48 19.75
N ASN A 78 16.78 -5.36 19.68
CA ASN A 78 15.90 -6.51 19.47
C ASN A 78 16.20 -7.23 18.15
N THR A 79 16.44 -6.50 17.06
CA THR A 79 16.81 -7.10 15.77
C THR A 79 18.14 -7.84 15.83
N LEU A 80 19.15 -7.27 16.53
CA LEU A 80 20.44 -7.92 16.72
C LEU A 80 20.30 -9.21 17.54
N LEU A 81 19.54 -9.17 18.63
CA LEU A 81 19.26 -10.35 19.46
C LEU A 81 18.41 -11.40 18.74
N ALA A 82 17.66 -11.02 17.70
CA ALA A 82 16.86 -11.93 16.89
C ALA A 82 17.65 -12.60 15.75
N LEU A 83 18.84 -12.10 15.40
CA LEU A 83 19.70 -12.69 14.35
C LEU A 83 19.95 -14.20 14.52
N PRO A 84 20.30 -14.74 15.71
CA PRO A 84 20.49 -16.17 15.90
C PRO A 84 19.17 -16.98 16.00
N THR A 85 18.00 -16.32 15.89
CA THR A 85 16.68 -16.94 16.08
C THR A 85 15.91 -17.06 14.76
N ARG A 86 14.82 -17.84 14.79
CA ARG A 86 13.83 -17.90 13.70
C ARG A 86 12.84 -16.72 13.70
N THR A 87 12.97 -15.75 14.61
CA THR A 87 12.10 -14.56 14.63
C THR A 87 12.48 -13.62 13.47
N PRO A 88 11.55 -13.27 12.57
CA PRO A 88 11.83 -12.26 11.54
C PRO A 88 12.25 -10.93 12.16
N LEU A 89 13.16 -10.20 11.52
CA LEU A 89 13.56 -8.86 11.95
C LEU A 89 12.38 -7.90 11.94
N GLN A 90 11.46 -8.08 10.99
CA GLN A 90 10.20 -7.33 10.92
C GLN A 90 9.34 -7.48 12.18
N VAL A 91 9.41 -8.62 12.87
CA VAL A 91 8.69 -8.85 14.14
C VAL A 91 9.54 -8.38 15.32
N ALA A 92 10.84 -8.69 15.32
CA ALA A 92 11.75 -8.35 16.39
C ALA A 92 11.88 -6.82 16.59
N TYR A 93 11.93 -6.04 15.51
CA TYR A 93 12.04 -4.58 15.57
C TYR A 93 10.90 -3.95 16.39
N TYR A 94 9.70 -4.49 16.30
CA TYR A 94 8.50 -3.97 16.95
C TYR A 94 8.24 -4.57 18.33
N ARG A 95 9.15 -5.37 18.88
CA ARG A 95 9.00 -5.93 20.23
C ARG A 95 9.10 -4.84 21.32
N SER A 96 8.05 -4.68 22.12
CA SER A 96 7.91 -3.66 23.14
C SER A 96 7.15 -4.20 24.35
N ARG A 97 7.79 -4.17 25.53
CA ARG A 97 7.16 -4.58 26.79
C ARG A 97 6.00 -3.65 27.18
N ALA A 98 6.14 -2.35 26.91
CA ALA A 98 5.08 -1.38 27.18
C ALA A 98 3.85 -1.63 26.30
N PHE A 99 4.06 -1.99 25.04
CA PHE A 99 2.95 -2.36 24.14
C PHE A 99 2.28 -3.66 24.59
N ALA A 100 3.05 -4.68 24.97
CA ALA A 100 2.50 -5.93 25.53
C ALA A 100 1.67 -5.68 26.80
N ALA A 101 2.15 -4.82 27.71
CA ALA A 101 1.42 -4.45 28.92
C ALA A 101 0.11 -3.70 28.60
N ALA A 102 0.12 -2.82 27.60
CA ALA A 102 -1.08 -2.14 27.13
C ALA A 102 -2.09 -3.12 26.51
N VAL A 103 -1.65 -4.08 25.69
CA VAL A 103 -2.52 -5.15 25.15
C VAL A 103 -3.13 -5.96 26.29
N ALA A 104 -2.33 -6.41 27.26
CA ALA A 104 -2.83 -7.19 28.40
C ALA A 104 -3.86 -6.43 29.26
N ARG A 105 -3.76 -5.10 29.34
CA ARG A 105 -4.73 -4.26 30.04
C ARG A 105 -6.00 -4.02 29.24
N LEU A 106 -5.88 -3.82 27.93
CA LEU A 106 -7.00 -3.42 27.07
C LEU A 106 -7.83 -4.62 26.60
N LEU A 107 -7.18 -5.66 26.07
CA LEU A 107 -7.83 -6.77 25.37
C LEU A 107 -8.93 -7.49 26.18
N PRO A 108 -8.82 -7.70 27.51
CA PRO A 108 -9.87 -8.36 28.29
C PRO A 108 -11.24 -7.65 28.21
N SER A 109 -11.24 -6.32 28.02
CA SER A 109 -12.45 -5.50 27.91
C SER A 109 -13.01 -5.36 26.48
N HIS A 110 -12.39 -6.06 25.51
CA HIS A 110 -12.80 -6.07 24.11
C HIS A 110 -13.33 -7.46 23.71
N ASP A 111 -14.11 -7.49 22.64
CA ASP A 111 -14.67 -8.71 22.07
C ASP A 111 -13.68 -9.41 21.13
N GLY A 112 -12.72 -8.67 20.55
CA GLY A 112 -11.68 -9.23 19.69
C GLY A 112 -10.53 -8.26 19.40
N ALA A 113 -9.53 -8.74 18.68
CA ALA A 113 -8.37 -7.95 18.25
C ALA A 113 -8.27 -7.89 16.72
N PHE A 114 -8.06 -6.69 16.18
CA PHE A 114 -7.74 -6.46 14.77
C PHE A 114 -6.28 -6.02 14.65
N VAL A 115 -5.42 -6.87 14.12
CA VAL A 115 -3.97 -6.72 14.17
C VAL A 115 -3.43 -6.34 12.81
N HIS A 116 -2.78 -5.19 12.72
CA HIS A 116 -2.17 -4.72 11.49
C HIS A 116 -0.71 -5.20 11.38
N LEU A 117 -0.42 -5.85 10.26
CA LEU A 117 0.83 -6.50 9.89
C LEU A 117 1.25 -7.61 10.86
N VAL A 118 2.03 -8.56 10.33
CA VAL A 118 2.71 -9.60 11.12
C VAL A 118 3.58 -9.04 12.27
N ARG A 119 3.93 -7.76 12.21
CA ARG A 119 4.73 -7.01 13.19
C ARG A 119 4.08 -6.95 14.57
N CYS A 120 2.75 -7.02 14.64
CA CYS A 120 2.00 -6.99 15.89
C CYS A 120 1.38 -8.35 16.26
N ALA A 121 1.60 -9.40 15.46
CA ALA A 121 0.91 -10.68 15.64
C ALA A 121 1.22 -11.36 16.98
N GLU A 122 2.48 -11.32 17.42
CA GLU A 122 2.92 -11.97 18.66
C GLU A 122 2.22 -11.45 19.93
N TYR A 123 1.66 -10.24 19.91
CA TYR A 123 1.03 -9.65 21.10
C TYR A 123 -0.31 -10.28 21.47
N VAL A 124 -1.00 -10.88 20.51
CA VAL A 124 -2.32 -11.54 20.73
C VAL A 124 -2.29 -13.02 20.38
N ARG A 125 -1.16 -13.54 19.93
CA ARG A 125 -0.99 -14.93 19.48
C ARG A 125 -1.57 -15.97 20.43
N LYS A 126 -1.51 -15.75 21.74
CA LYS A 126 -2.02 -16.67 22.78
C LYS A 126 -3.33 -16.22 23.44
N SER A 127 -4.02 -15.23 22.89
CA SER A 127 -5.31 -14.78 23.43
C SER A 127 -6.42 -15.78 23.10
N ASP A 128 -7.38 -15.89 24.01
CA ASP A 128 -8.65 -16.58 23.90
C ASP A 128 -9.72 -15.79 23.11
N LYS A 129 -9.48 -14.50 22.87
CA LYS A 129 -10.37 -13.64 22.08
C LYS A 129 -10.22 -13.93 20.58
N PRO A 130 -11.27 -13.71 19.77
CA PRO A 130 -11.17 -13.64 18.31
C PRO A 130 -10.04 -12.70 17.85
N ARG A 131 -9.21 -13.19 16.94
CA ARG A 131 -8.03 -12.50 16.40
C ARG A 131 -8.09 -12.44 14.89
N ILE A 132 -8.06 -11.22 14.36
CA ILE A 132 -8.01 -10.95 12.93
C ILE A 132 -6.64 -10.35 12.58
N LEU A 133 -5.93 -10.96 11.63
CA LEU A 133 -4.63 -10.48 11.15
C LEU A 133 -4.77 -9.84 9.78
N GLU A 134 -4.64 -8.52 9.71
CA GLU A 134 -4.50 -7.79 8.46
C GLU A 134 -3.02 -7.79 8.06
N MET A 135 -2.67 -8.57 7.05
CA MET A 135 -1.28 -8.74 6.61
C MET A 135 -0.85 -7.73 5.56
N THR A 136 -1.79 -6.98 4.98
CA THR A 136 -1.52 -6.04 3.89
C THR A 136 -1.00 -6.78 2.65
N ASP A 137 0.27 -6.61 2.28
CA ASP A 137 0.97 -7.33 1.20
C ASP A 137 1.83 -8.49 1.75
N ALA A 138 2.19 -9.45 0.88
CA ALA A 138 3.15 -10.48 1.25
C ALA A 138 4.57 -9.86 1.32
N ILE A 139 5.07 -9.63 2.54
CA ILE A 139 6.34 -8.93 2.73
C ILE A 139 7.50 -9.80 2.20
N SER A 140 7.42 -11.11 2.38
CA SER A 140 8.42 -12.05 1.80
C SER A 140 8.42 -12.06 0.27
N LEU A 141 7.27 -11.90 -0.39
CA LEU A 141 7.19 -11.76 -1.86
C LEU A 141 7.92 -10.49 -2.30
N ASN A 142 7.63 -9.36 -1.64
CA ASN A 142 8.30 -8.09 -1.92
C ASN A 142 9.83 -8.21 -1.76
N TYR A 143 10.29 -8.84 -0.67
CA TYR A 143 11.73 -9.08 -0.45
C TYR A 143 12.36 -9.96 -1.53
N SER A 144 11.65 -11.00 -1.97
CA SER A 144 12.11 -11.89 -3.04
C SER A 144 12.29 -11.16 -4.37
N ARG A 145 11.36 -10.24 -4.70
CA ARG A 145 11.39 -9.41 -5.92
C ARG A 145 12.48 -8.34 -5.85
N VAL A 146 12.67 -7.69 -4.70
CA VAL A 146 13.77 -6.72 -4.49
C VAL A 146 15.15 -7.38 -4.64
N LYS A 147 15.32 -8.63 -4.19
CA LYS A 147 16.59 -9.37 -4.34
C LYS A 147 16.98 -9.61 -5.80
N GLN A 148 16.00 -9.67 -6.72
CA GLN A 148 16.25 -9.89 -8.14
C GLN A 148 16.86 -8.66 -8.84
N LEU A 149 16.90 -7.49 -8.19
CA LEU A 149 17.56 -6.31 -8.74
C LEU A 149 19.07 -6.52 -8.89
N LYS A 150 19.60 -6.24 -10.09
CA LYS A 150 21.02 -6.41 -10.46
C LYS A 150 22.02 -5.65 -9.55
N ASN A 151 21.56 -4.64 -8.81
CA ASN A 151 22.36 -3.83 -7.88
C ASN A 151 22.40 -4.36 -6.43
N ALA A 152 21.78 -5.51 -6.13
CA ALA A 152 21.77 -6.11 -4.79
C ALA A 152 23.08 -6.88 -4.47
N ARG A 153 24.26 -6.35 -4.80
CA ARG A 153 25.56 -7.00 -4.51
C ARG A 153 26.20 -6.37 -3.27
N GLY A 154 25.74 -6.79 -2.09
CA GLY A 154 26.31 -6.34 -0.81
C GLY A 154 25.83 -7.15 0.39
N LEU A 155 26.42 -6.90 1.57
CA LEU A 155 26.06 -7.58 2.84
C LEU A 155 24.54 -7.47 3.13
N LYS A 156 23.94 -6.32 2.79
CA LYS A 156 22.48 -6.10 2.89
C LYS A 156 21.68 -7.15 2.11
N SER A 157 22.12 -7.54 0.91
CA SER A 157 21.43 -8.54 0.07
C SER A 157 21.45 -9.95 0.67
N ARG A 158 22.55 -10.32 1.33
CA ARG A 158 22.64 -11.59 2.07
C ARG A 158 21.70 -11.60 3.27
N VAL A 159 21.63 -10.50 4.03
CA VAL A 159 20.67 -10.32 5.13
C VAL A 159 19.23 -10.39 4.62
N PHE A 160 18.92 -9.72 3.51
CA PHE A 160 17.60 -9.80 2.88
C PHE A 160 17.24 -11.22 2.42
N GLY A 161 18.20 -12.01 1.94
CA GLY A 161 17.95 -13.39 1.53
C GLY A 161 17.57 -14.32 2.69
N ILE A 162 18.32 -14.27 3.79
CA ILE A 162 18.01 -15.05 5.01
C ILE A 162 16.68 -14.56 5.60
N GLU A 163 16.50 -13.24 5.66
CA GLU A 163 15.28 -12.63 6.18
C GLU A 163 14.05 -12.96 5.33
N ALA A 164 14.17 -13.01 4.01
CA ALA A 164 13.06 -13.36 3.13
C ALA A 164 12.54 -14.78 3.42
N LYS A 165 13.43 -15.76 3.59
CA LYS A 165 13.04 -17.12 3.95
C LYS A 165 12.43 -17.18 5.35
N ARG A 166 13.07 -16.54 6.33
CA ARG A 166 12.58 -16.50 7.71
C ARG A 166 11.20 -15.85 7.81
N LEU A 167 10.99 -14.76 7.07
CA LEU A 167 9.72 -14.05 7.02
C LEU A 167 8.65 -14.87 6.29
N LEU A 168 9.00 -15.54 5.18
CA LEU A 168 8.08 -16.44 4.48
C LEU A 168 7.60 -17.57 5.40
N ASP A 169 8.52 -18.23 6.09
CA ASP A 169 8.21 -19.32 7.02
C ASP A 169 7.32 -18.80 8.17
N TYR A 170 7.55 -17.57 8.66
CA TYR A 170 6.72 -16.94 9.69
C TYR A 170 5.34 -16.52 9.19
N GLU A 171 5.25 -15.82 8.05
CA GLU A 171 3.99 -15.40 7.43
C GLU A 171 3.08 -16.59 7.19
N ARG A 172 3.64 -17.73 6.76
CA ARG A 172 2.88 -18.96 6.52
C ARG A 172 2.35 -19.65 7.77
N THR A 173 3.03 -19.50 8.90
CA THR A 173 2.71 -20.25 10.12
C THR A 173 1.91 -19.43 11.12
N ILE A 174 2.12 -18.11 11.17
CA ILE A 174 1.43 -17.25 12.14
C ILE A 174 -0.07 -17.22 11.93
N VAL A 175 -0.56 -17.40 10.70
CA VAL A 175 -2.00 -17.38 10.40
C VAL A 175 -2.77 -18.51 11.07
N ASP A 176 -2.12 -19.62 11.41
CA ASP A 176 -2.79 -20.73 12.09
C ASP A 176 -3.27 -20.32 13.48
N ASP A 177 -2.56 -19.39 14.13
CA ASP A 177 -2.89 -18.82 15.43
C ASP A 177 -3.97 -17.72 15.39
N PHE A 178 -4.52 -17.39 14.21
CA PHE A 178 -5.54 -16.34 14.03
C PHE A 178 -6.83 -16.90 13.46
N ASP A 179 -7.97 -16.36 13.88
CA ASP A 179 -9.29 -16.84 13.41
C ASP A 179 -9.56 -16.42 11.96
N LEU A 180 -8.97 -15.30 11.53
CA LEU A 180 -9.01 -14.80 10.17
C LEU A 180 -7.72 -14.06 9.83
N SER A 181 -7.20 -14.30 8.63
CA SER A 181 -6.12 -13.51 8.04
C SER A 181 -6.60 -12.85 6.75
N VAL A 182 -6.14 -11.61 6.51
CA VAL A 182 -6.58 -10.77 5.40
C VAL A 182 -5.37 -10.30 4.62
N LEU A 183 -5.39 -10.49 3.30
CA LEU A 183 -4.40 -9.97 2.36
C LEU A 183 -5.04 -9.02 1.35
N VAL A 184 -4.24 -8.15 0.75
CA VAL A 184 -4.72 -7.14 -0.20
C VAL A 184 -4.98 -7.72 -1.60
N SER A 185 -4.25 -8.75 -2.03
CA SER A 185 -4.40 -9.31 -3.38
C SER A 185 -4.48 -10.83 -3.41
N ARG A 186 -5.07 -11.37 -4.48
CA ARG A 186 -5.06 -12.82 -4.75
C ARG A 186 -3.64 -13.32 -4.99
N THR A 187 -2.80 -12.55 -5.67
CA THR A 187 -1.38 -12.87 -5.88
C THR A 187 -0.64 -13.10 -4.57
N ASP A 188 -0.83 -12.20 -3.59
CA ASP A 188 -0.21 -12.34 -2.27
C ASP A 188 -0.74 -13.58 -1.53
N ARG A 189 -2.06 -13.81 -1.58
CA ARG A 189 -2.70 -14.99 -0.97
C ARG A 189 -2.16 -16.27 -1.59
N ASP A 190 -2.13 -16.37 -2.91
CA ASP A 190 -1.75 -17.60 -3.62
C ASP A 190 -0.25 -17.89 -3.46
N TYR A 191 0.58 -16.84 -3.33
CA TYR A 191 1.99 -16.97 -3.01
C TYR A 191 2.23 -17.54 -1.59
N LEU A 192 1.55 -16.99 -0.58
CA LEU A 192 1.73 -17.41 0.80
C LEU A 192 1.00 -18.74 1.09
N PHE A 193 -0.23 -18.87 0.60
CA PHE A 193 -1.20 -19.89 0.98
C PHE A 193 -1.88 -20.52 -0.25
N PRO A 194 -1.11 -21.22 -1.11
CA PRO A 194 -1.70 -21.88 -2.27
C PRO A 194 -2.75 -22.90 -1.83
N GLY A 195 -4.00 -22.69 -2.24
CA GLY A 195 -5.12 -23.58 -1.91
C GLY A 195 -5.78 -23.36 -0.54
N ALA A 196 -5.42 -22.32 0.20
CA ALA A 196 -6.10 -22.03 1.47
C ALA A 196 -7.57 -21.61 1.25
N SER A 197 -8.42 -22.03 2.18
CA SER A 197 -9.83 -21.62 2.19
C SER A 197 -9.98 -20.13 2.46
N ALA A 198 -10.86 -19.48 1.71
CA ALA A 198 -11.26 -18.08 1.93
C ALA A 198 -11.85 -17.84 3.34
N ALA A 199 -12.29 -18.90 4.02
CA ALA A 199 -12.78 -18.82 5.39
C ALA A 199 -11.68 -18.51 6.42
N LYS A 200 -10.42 -18.86 6.12
CA LYS A 200 -9.24 -18.66 6.98
C LYS A 200 -8.36 -17.53 6.47
N VAL A 201 -8.12 -17.48 5.15
CA VAL A 201 -7.32 -16.42 4.51
C VAL A 201 -8.13 -15.77 3.40
N MET A 202 -8.62 -14.56 3.65
CA MET A 202 -9.44 -13.82 2.70
C MET A 202 -8.64 -12.73 1.98
N VAL A 203 -9.13 -12.35 0.80
CA VAL A 203 -8.61 -11.19 0.06
C VAL A 203 -9.59 -10.04 0.24
N CYS A 204 -9.09 -8.92 0.75
CA CYS A 204 -9.81 -7.65 0.87
C CYS A 204 -8.90 -6.57 0.28
N SER A 205 -9.09 -6.25 -1.00
CA SER A 205 -8.22 -5.28 -1.69
C SER A 205 -8.47 -3.85 -1.23
N ASN A 206 -7.62 -2.92 -1.68
CA ASN A 206 -7.74 -1.51 -1.34
C ASN A 206 -8.91 -0.87 -2.09
N GLY A 207 -9.55 0.09 -1.43
CA GLY A 207 -10.42 1.04 -2.10
C GLY A 207 -9.69 2.33 -2.47
N VAL A 208 -10.39 3.19 -3.21
CA VAL A 208 -9.98 4.56 -3.52
C VAL A 208 -10.96 5.54 -2.92
N ASP A 209 -10.44 6.58 -2.29
CA ASP A 209 -11.25 7.71 -1.86
C ASP A 209 -11.35 8.74 -3.00
N LEU A 210 -12.51 8.76 -3.67
CA LEU A 210 -12.73 9.57 -4.86
C LEU A 210 -13.02 11.03 -4.55
N SER A 211 -13.27 11.39 -3.29
CA SER A 211 -13.63 12.76 -2.88
C SER A 211 -12.57 13.79 -3.28
N ASN A 212 -11.30 13.39 -3.30
CA ASN A 212 -10.16 14.26 -3.64
C ASN A 212 -9.58 13.98 -5.05
N LEU A 213 -10.26 13.17 -5.86
CA LEU A 213 -9.83 12.76 -7.19
C LEU A 213 -10.93 13.08 -8.20
N PRO A 214 -11.19 14.37 -8.50
CA PRO A 214 -12.19 14.75 -9.49
C PRO A 214 -11.75 14.25 -10.88
N TYR A 215 -12.71 13.72 -11.63
CA TYR A 215 -12.48 13.33 -13.01
C TYR A 215 -12.30 14.58 -13.88
N THR A 216 -11.32 14.56 -14.76
CA THR A 216 -11.14 15.57 -15.81
C THR A 216 -10.68 14.86 -17.07
N ALA A 217 -11.38 15.08 -18.19
CA ALA A 217 -10.94 14.60 -19.49
C ALA A 217 -9.61 15.26 -19.87
N ARG A 218 -8.68 14.47 -20.41
CA ARG A 218 -7.29 14.90 -20.61
C ARG A 218 -7.02 15.15 -22.08
N SER A 219 -6.28 16.21 -22.38
CA SER A 219 -5.76 16.44 -23.72
C SER A 219 -4.40 15.78 -23.87
N MET A 220 -4.25 14.97 -24.91
CA MET A 220 -2.99 14.32 -25.25
C MET A 220 -1.95 15.30 -25.80
N ALA A 221 -2.39 16.51 -26.20
CA ALA A 221 -1.52 17.56 -26.69
C ALA A 221 -0.50 18.06 -25.63
N SER A 222 -0.80 17.93 -24.33
CA SER A 222 0.13 18.37 -23.28
C SER A 222 1.40 17.52 -23.23
N ARG A 223 1.32 16.24 -23.60
CA ARG A 223 2.44 15.27 -23.57
C ARG A 223 3.14 15.17 -22.20
N ILE A 224 2.43 15.53 -21.13
CA ILE A 224 2.92 15.43 -19.75
C ILE A 224 2.52 14.06 -19.20
N LEU A 225 3.51 13.23 -18.90
CA LEU A 225 3.36 11.89 -18.35
C LEU A 225 3.48 11.97 -16.83
N ILE A 226 2.49 11.45 -16.11
CA ILE A 226 2.38 11.58 -14.66
C ILE A 226 2.78 10.29 -13.97
N PHE A 227 3.65 10.40 -12.96
CA PHE A 227 3.87 9.37 -11.96
C PHE A 227 3.51 9.91 -10.57
N ILE A 228 2.62 9.24 -9.86
CA ILE A 228 2.26 9.57 -8.48
C ILE A 228 2.85 8.53 -7.52
N GLY A 229 3.59 8.99 -6.51
CA GLY A 229 4.08 8.10 -5.46
C GLY A 229 5.04 8.72 -4.46
N ASP A 230 5.35 7.94 -3.42
CA ASP A 230 6.35 8.28 -2.42
C ASP A 230 7.72 7.74 -2.83
N MET A 231 8.65 8.61 -3.21
CA MET A 231 10.01 8.24 -3.60
C MET A 231 10.89 7.79 -2.42
N ARG A 232 10.36 7.66 -1.20
CA ARG A 232 11.06 6.98 -0.11
C ARG A 232 11.07 5.45 -0.28
N THR A 233 10.21 4.91 -1.15
CA THR A 233 10.17 3.47 -1.44
C THR A 233 11.08 3.12 -2.62
N VAL A 234 11.80 2.00 -2.50
CA VAL A 234 12.75 1.54 -3.54
C VAL A 234 12.03 1.23 -4.85
N GLN A 235 10.80 0.72 -4.77
CA GLN A 235 9.97 0.37 -5.93
C GLN A 235 9.63 1.62 -6.76
N ASN A 236 9.24 2.72 -6.12
CA ASN A 236 8.93 3.96 -6.83
C ASN A 236 10.18 4.59 -7.44
N GLN A 237 11.31 4.58 -6.72
CA GLN A 237 12.59 5.03 -7.29
C GLN A 237 12.98 4.22 -8.53
N ASP A 238 12.88 2.89 -8.45
CA ASP A 238 13.21 1.97 -9.53
C ASP A 238 12.36 2.20 -10.79
N MET A 239 11.06 2.46 -10.60
CA MET A 239 10.12 2.83 -11.68
C MET A 239 10.48 4.15 -12.33
N CYS A 240 10.69 5.20 -11.54
CA CYS A 240 11.01 6.53 -12.04
C CYS A 240 12.35 6.56 -12.77
N HIS A 241 13.40 5.90 -12.25
CA HIS A 241 14.69 5.80 -12.92
C HIS A 241 14.61 5.02 -14.24
N PHE A 242 13.85 3.93 -14.26
CA PHE A 242 13.62 3.19 -15.51
C PHE A 242 12.91 4.05 -16.54
N PHE A 243 11.82 4.71 -16.16
CA PHE A 243 11.06 5.52 -17.09
C PHE A 243 11.88 6.69 -17.62
N ALA A 244 12.51 7.47 -16.72
CA ALA A 244 13.32 8.62 -17.06
C ALA A 244 14.56 8.25 -17.88
N GLY A 245 15.19 7.11 -17.60
CA GLY A 245 16.44 6.70 -18.24
C GLY A 245 16.29 5.87 -19.52
N ALA A 246 15.22 5.07 -19.65
CA ALA A 246 15.05 4.12 -20.75
C ALA A 246 13.87 4.47 -21.68
N VAL A 247 12.78 5.02 -21.15
CA VAL A 247 11.54 5.26 -21.92
C VAL A 247 11.47 6.69 -22.43
N LEU A 248 11.61 7.66 -21.52
CA LEU A 248 11.48 9.08 -21.82
C LEU A 248 12.42 9.54 -22.96
N PRO A 249 13.69 9.12 -23.05
CA PRO A 249 14.56 9.52 -24.16
C PRO A 249 14.06 9.04 -25.53
N LEU A 250 13.35 7.91 -25.60
CA LEU A 250 12.77 7.40 -26.85
C LEU A 250 11.53 8.21 -27.27
N LEU A 251 10.67 8.57 -26.32
CA LEU A 251 9.52 9.46 -26.54
C LEU A 251 9.97 10.85 -26.98
N ARG A 252 11.02 11.39 -26.35
CA ARG A 252 11.55 12.73 -26.64
C ARG A 252 12.16 12.87 -28.04
N LYS A 253 12.54 11.78 -28.70
CA LYS A 253 12.92 11.77 -30.12
C LYS A 253 11.75 12.05 -31.06
N ARG A 254 10.51 11.86 -30.60
CA ARG A 254 9.29 12.00 -31.40
C ARG A 254 8.61 13.36 -31.18
N ALA A 255 8.59 13.84 -29.94
CA ALA A 255 8.02 15.12 -29.57
C ALA A 255 8.48 15.58 -28.18
N ASP A 256 8.07 16.77 -27.74
CA ASP A 256 8.50 17.33 -26.45
C ASP A 256 7.76 16.74 -25.23
N TYR A 257 7.91 15.43 -25.01
CA TYR A 257 7.37 14.77 -23.82
C TYR A 257 8.06 15.22 -22.54
N ARG A 258 7.26 15.40 -21.49
CA ARG A 258 7.72 15.66 -20.11
C ARG A 258 7.27 14.54 -19.20
N PHE A 259 8.08 14.22 -18.19
CA PHE A 259 7.76 13.25 -17.16
C PHE A 259 7.73 13.94 -15.80
N ARG A 260 6.54 14.00 -15.17
CA ARG A 260 6.35 14.64 -13.89
C ARG A 260 6.18 13.61 -12.78
N ILE A 261 7.10 13.66 -11.82
CA ILE A 261 7.06 12.87 -10.59
C ILE A 261 6.37 13.69 -9.50
N VAL A 262 5.19 13.22 -9.08
CA VAL A 262 4.35 13.83 -8.06
C VAL A 262 4.44 13.04 -6.76
N GLY A 263 4.90 13.68 -5.69
CA GLY A 263 4.86 13.12 -4.34
C GLY A 263 6.14 13.28 -3.53
N SER A 264 6.13 12.73 -2.32
CA SER A 264 7.20 12.93 -1.34
C SER A 264 8.54 12.39 -1.83
N ILE A 265 9.59 13.18 -1.69
CA ILE A 265 10.94 12.86 -2.18
C ILE A 265 11.98 13.64 -1.38
N ALA A 266 13.15 13.03 -1.15
CA ALA A 266 14.28 13.71 -0.52
C ALA A 266 14.93 14.69 -1.52
N PRO A 267 15.41 15.88 -1.08
CA PRO A 267 15.98 16.88 -1.98
C PRO A 267 17.06 16.36 -2.92
N ALA A 268 18.04 15.60 -2.41
CA ALA A 268 19.12 15.04 -3.22
C ALA A 268 18.62 14.06 -4.30
N LEU A 269 17.55 13.32 -4.03
CA LEU A 269 16.95 12.41 -5.03
C LEU A 269 16.12 13.19 -6.05
N ALA A 270 15.46 14.28 -5.64
CA ALA A 270 14.77 15.17 -6.57
C ALA A 270 15.75 15.81 -7.56
N GLU A 271 16.93 16.23 -7.11
CA GLU A 271 18.00 16.74 -7.97
C GLU A 271 18.49 15.67 -8.96
N GLN A 272 18.66 14.43 -8.50
CA GLN A 272 19.01 13.31 -9.39
C GLN A 272 17.97 13.08 -10.49
N PHE A 273 16.67 13.17 -10.18
CA PHE A 273 15.63 13.04 -11.20
C PHE A 273 15.58 14.24 -12.15
N ARG A 274 15.73 15.47 -11.64
CA ARG A 274 15.77 16.67 -12.49
C ARG A 274 16.99 16.73 -13.43
N ALA A 275 18.03 15.92 -13.18
CA ALA A 275 19.15 15.78 -14.08
C ALA A 275 18.81 14.99 -15.37
N TYR A 276 17.70 14.26 -15.41
CA TYR A 276 17.20 13.66 -16.65
C TYR A 276 16.47 14.73 -17.48
N ASP A 277 16.79 14.78 -18.78
CA ASP A 277 16.15 15.72 -19.70
C ASP A 277 14.62 15.48 -19.79
N GLY A 278 13.84 16.54 -19.59
CA GLY A 278 12.39 16.52 -19.61
C GLY A 278 11.72 15.96 -18.33
N VAL A 279 12.43 15.86 -17.20
CA VAL A 279 11.85 15.40 -15.93
C VAL A 279 11.59 16.55 -14.96
N ASP A 280 10.35 16.61 -14.47
CA ASP A 280 9.90 17.54 -13.44
C ASP A 280 9.60 16.79 -12.13
N VAL A 281 9.90 17.42 -10.99
CA VAL A 281 9.63 16.85 -9.66
C VAL A 281 8.95 17.88 -8.79
N THR A 282 7.72 17.58 -8.36
CA THR A 282 6.89 18.52 -7.56
C THR A 282 7.28 18.53 -6.09
N GLY A 283 7.76 17.40 -5.56
CA GLY A 283 7.83 17.17 -4.13
C GLY A 283 6.46 16.83 -3.52
N ARG A 284 6.37 16.94 -2.20
CA ARG A 284 5.10 16.75 -1.48
C ARG A 284 4.13 17.88 -1.87
N VAL A 285 2.92 17.50 -2.28
CA VAL A 285 1.85 18.42 -2.68
C VAL A 285 0.65 18.29 -1.74
N GLU A 286 -0.16 19.34 -1.66
CA GLU A 286 -1.43 19.32 -0.91
C GLU A 286 -2.52 18.59 -1.68
N SER A 287 -2.56 18.77 -3.01
CA SER A 287 -3.51 18.10 -3.89
C SER A 287 -2.80 17.43 -5.06
N VAL A 288 -2.89 16.11 -5.11
CA VAL A 288 -2.41 15.30 -6.23
C VAL A 288 -3.20 15.62 -7.50
N ALA A 289 -4.52 15.85 -7.37
CA ALA A 289 -5.38 16.22 -8.50
C ALA A 289 -4.93 17.53 -9.17
N GLN A 290 -4.59 18.55 -8.38
CA GLN A 290 -4.07 19.81 -8.92
C GLN A 290 -2.69 19.63 -9.56
N ALA A 291 -1.79 18.90 -8.91
CA ALA A 291 -0.43 18.67 -9.43
C ALA A 291 -0.39 17.86 -10.74
N ALA A 292 -1.43 17.06 -11.00
CA ALA A 292 -1.60 16.25 -12.19
C ALA A 292 -2.62 16.84 -13.19
N PHE A 293 -3.13 18.06 -12.99
CA PHE A 293 -4.27 18.62 -13.75
C PHE A 293 -4.00 18.78 -15.26
N ASP A 294 -2.80 19.17 -15.64
CA ASP A 294 -2.32 19.29 -17.03
C ASP A 294 -1.70 17.99 -17.58
N GLY A 295 -1.68 16.93 -16.78
CA GLY A 295 -1.18 15.61 -17.17
C GLY A 295 -2.02 14.97 -18.27
N ALA A 296 -1.35 14.36 -19.25
CA ALA A 296 -1.98 13.60 -20.33
C ALA A 296 -2.22 12.15 -19.92
N ILE A 297 -1.16 11.43 -19.48
CA ILE A 297 -1.18 9.97 -19.30
C ILE A 297 -0.55 9.62 -17.95
N GLY A 298 -1.17 8.71 -17.20
CA GLY A 298 -0.60 8.12 -15.98
C GLY A 298 0.27 6.91 -16.33
N VAL A 299 1.51 6.88 -15.82
CA VAL A 299 2.44 5.76 -16.07
C VAL A 299 2.82 5.04 -14.77
N CYS A 300 2.79 3.71 -14.81
CA CYS A 300 3.21 2.84 -13.71
C CYS A 300 4.13 1.72 -14.22
N PRO A 301 5.42 2.01 -14.48
CA PRO A 301 6.34 1.06 -15.09
C PRO A 301 6.95 0.09 -14.08
N MET A 302 6.09 -0.62 -13.34
CA MET A 302 6.49 -1.42 -12.19
C MET A 302 7.34 -2.62 -12.59
N ARG A 303 8.55 -2.73 -12.01
CA ARG A 303 9.46 -3.87 -12.25
C ARG A 303 9.69 -4.73 -11.01
N ILE A 304 9.39 -4.18 -9.84
CA ILE A 304 9.50 -4.85 -8.54
C ILE A 304 8.39 -4.39 -7.59
N GLY A 305 8.13 -5.18 -6.56
CA GLY A 305 7.12 -4.92 -5.53
C GLY A 305 6.01 -5.96 -5.54
N ALA A 306 5.08 -5.88 -4.60
CA ALA A 306 3.92 -6.75 -4.48
C ALA A 306 2.67 -5.92 -4.11
N GLY A 307 1.52 -6.56 -4.02
CA GLY A 307 0.25 -5.92 -3.73
C GLY A 307 -0.30 -5.04 -4.86
N VAL A 308 -1.45 -4.45 -4.59
CA VAL A 308 -2.22 -3.64 -5.56
C VAL A 308 -1.65 -2.23 -5.66
N GLN A 309 -1.45 -1.75 -6.89
CA GLN A 309 -0.91 -0.41 -7.15
C GLN A 309 -2.02 0.65 -7.10
N ASN A 310 -2.29 1.19 -5.90
CA ASN A 310 -3.31 2.24 -5.71
C ASN A 310 -3.14 3.43 -6.65
N LYS A 311 -1.90 3.79 -7.01
CA LYS A 311 -1.63 4.89 -7.95
C LYS A 311 -2.31 4.70 -9.31
N ILE A 312 -2.47 3.45 -9.78
CA ILE A 312 -3.18 3.18 -11.03
C ILE A 312 -4.66 3.51 -10.88
N LEU A 313 -5.28 3.11 -9.76
CA LEU A 313 -6.67 3.46 -9.47
C LEU A 313 -6.83 4.99 -9.28
N GLU A 314 -5.83 5.67 -8.72
CA GLU A 314 -5.79 7.15 -8.65
C GLU A 314 -5.73 7.79 -10.04
N TYR A 315 -4.91 7.26 -10.96
CA TYR A 315 -4.85 7.75 -12.34
C TYR A 315 -6.20 7.60 -13.04
N MET A 316 -6.81 6.41 -12.95
CA MET A 316 -8.13 6.13 -13.50
C MET A 316 -9.20 7.07 -12.91
N ALA A 317 -9.16 7.28 -11.58
CA ALA A 317 -10.07 8.21 -10.91
C ALA A 317 -9.89 9.66 -11.42
N LEU A 318 -8.67 10.10 -11.67
CA LEU A 318 -8.37 11.44 -12.18
C LEU A 318 -8.70 11.62 -13.67
N GLY A 319 -9.07 10.55 -14.38
CA GLY A 319 -9.32 10.58 -15.81
C GLY A 319 -8.06 10.53 -16.68
N LEU A 320 -6.93 10.11 -16.11
CA LEU A 320 -5.72 9.84 -16.88
C LEU A 320 -5.83 8.44 -17.54
N PRO A 321 -5.71 8.31 -18.87
CA PRO A 321 -5.40 7.03 -19.49
C PRO A 321 -4.14 6.45 -18.86
N VAL A 322 -4.08 5.13 -18.70
CA VAL A 322 -3.00 4.47 -17.95
C VAL A 322 -2.18 3.55 -18.83
N VAL A 323 -0.86 3.66 -18.74
CA VAL A 323 0.08 2.65 -19.24
C VAL A 323 0.86 2.06 -18.06
N THR A 324 0.80 0.74 -17.89
CA THR A 324 1.46 0.00 -16.80
C THR A 324 2.16 -1.24 -17.32
N THR A 325 3.04 -1.83 -16.53
CA THR A 325 3.55 -3.19 -16.78
C THR A 325 2.53 -4.26 -16.41
N SER A 326 2.75 -5.48 -16.89
CA SER A 326 2.03 -6.68 -16.47
C SER A 326 2.11 -6.86 -14.94
N LEU A 327 3.26 -6.55 -14.35
CA LEU A 327 3.44 -6.59 -12.89
C LEU A 327 2.61 -5.52 -12.16
N GLY A 328 2.53 -4.30 -12.70
CA GLY A 328 1.71 -3.23 -12.11
C GLY A 328 0.20 -3.50 -12.24
N HIS A 329 -0.20 -4.33 -13.22
CA HIS A 329 -1.57 -4.76 -13.43
C HIS A 329 -2.07 -5.80 -12.41
N GLU A 330 -1.17 -6.55 -11.78
CA GLU A 330 -1.50 -7.63 -10.84
C GLU A 330 -2.48 -7.18 -9.74
N GLY A 331 -3.60 -7.90 -9.60
CA GLY A 331 -4.56 -7.71 -8.53
C GLY A 331 -5.47 -6.48 -8.64
N LEU A 332 -5.41 -5.71 -9.74
CA LEU A 332 -6.30 -4.57 -9.97
C LEU A 332 -7.71 -4.98 -10.37
N GLY A 333 -7.86 -5.98 -11.25
CA GLY A 333 -9.17 -6.37 -11.81
C GLY A 333 -9.59 -5.60 -13.07
N ALA A 334 -8.87 -4.54 -13.45
CA ALA A 334 -9.11 -3.79 -14.69
C ALA A 334 -8.79 -4.63 -15.95
N GLU A 335 -9.45 -4.36 -17.07
CA GLU A 335 -9.23 -5.07 -18.34
C GLU A 335 -8.21 -4.36 -19.23
N SER A 336 -7.17 -5.09 -19.67
CA SER A 336 -6.15 -4.57 -20.60
C SER A 336 -6.74 -4.33 -21.99
N GLY A 337 -6.38 -3.22 -22.62
CA GLY A 337 -6.94 -2.76 -23.90
C GLY A 337 -8.26 -2.00 -23.77
N ARG A 338 -9.00 -2.19 -22.67
CA ARG A 338 -10.29 -1.54 -22.41
C ARG A 338 -10.21 -0.41 -21.38
N ASP A 339 -9.60 -0.68 -20.23
CA ASP A 339 -9.49 0.25 -19.09
C ASP A 339 -8.07 0.83 -18.92
N LEU A 340 -7.05 0.11 -19.39
CA LEU A 340 -5.64 0.53 -19.41
C LEU A 340 -4.86 -0.19 -20.51
N LEU A 341 -3.62 0.24 -20.76
CA LEU A 341 -2.69 -0.45 -21.66
C LEU A 341 -1.52 -1.08 -20.88
N ILE A 342 -1.10 -2.26 -21.33
CA ILE A 342 0.06 -2.98 -20.79
C ILE A 342 1.27 -2.79 -21.71
N ALA A 343 2.43 -2.51 -21.11
CA ALA A 343 3.75 -2.46 -21.72
C ALA A 343 4.83 -2.91 -20.72
N ASP A 344 5.68 -3.86 -21.10
CA ASP A 344 6.73 -4.43 -20.26
C ASP A 344 8.15 -4.01 -20.70
N THR A 345 8.29 -3.48 -21.92
CA THR A 345 9.58 -2.99 -22.46
C THR A 345 9.54 -1.48 -22.75
N PRO A 346 10.69 -0.78 -22.80
CA PRO A 346 10.72 0.63 -23.17
C PRO A 346 10.07 0.94 -24.52
N GLU A 347 10.26 0.06 -25.50
CA GLU A 347 9.70 0.17 -26.84
C GLU A 347 8.18 0.02 -26.82
N GLU A 348 7.65 -0.95 -26.06
CA GLU A 348 6.21 -1.10 -25.86
C GLU A 348 5.62 0.11 -25.14
N PHE A 349 6.30 0.68 -24.15
CA PHE A 349 5.82 1.89 -23.49
C PHE A 349 5.69 3.05 -24.49
N VAL A 350 6.69 3.23 -25.35
CA VAL A 350 6.65 4.24 -26.41
C VAL A 350 5.47 3.98 -27.35
N GLU A 351 5.28 2.74 -27.79
CA GLU A 351 4.17 2.36 -28.66
C GLU A 351 2.81 2.65 -28.03
N ARG A 352 2.58 2.22 -26.78
CA ARG A 352 1.31 2.42 -26.07
C ARG A 352 1.01 3.90 -25.79
N ILE A 353 2.02 4.67 -25.43
CA ILE A 353 1.86 6.12 -25.21
C ILE A 353 1.51 6.82 -26.52
N GLU A 354 2.19 6.48 -27.61
CA GLU A 354 1.92 7.07 -28.92
C GLU A 354 0.57 6.62 -29.49
N GLN A 355 0.14 5.39 -29.20
CA GLN A 355 -1.22 4.90 -29.50
C GLN A 355 -2.28 5.79 -28.84
N LEU A 356 -2.10 6.13 -27.55
CA LEU A 356 -3.03 7.02 -26.85
C LEU A 356 -3.02 8.44 -27.42
N VAL A 357 -1.84 8.96 -27.76
CA VAL A 357 -1.71 10.32 -28.33
C VAL A 357 -2.28 10.42 -29.74
N ALA A 358 -2.20 9.36 -30.54
CA ALA A 358 -2.72 9.34 -31.91
C ALA A 358 -4.25 9.34 -31.98
N ASP A 359 -4.93 8.78 -30.98
CA ASP A 359 -6.39 8.74 -30.88
C ASP A 359 -6.86 9.27 -29.51
N GLU A 360 -6.93 10.60 -29.40
CA GLU A 360 -7.36 11.27 -28.16
C GLU A 360 -8.79 10.89 -27.77
N ALA A 361 -9.69 10.68 -28.74
CA ALA A 361 -11.07 10.30 -28.47
C ALA A 361 -11.15 8.92 -27.81
N ALA A 362 -10.46 7.92 -28.37
CA ALA A 362 -10.39 6.59 -27.76
C ALA A 362 -9.71 6.61 -26.38
N SER A 363 -8.71 7.47 -26.19
CA SER A 363 -8.03 7.65 -24.90
C SER A 363 -8.94 8.23 -23.83
N VAL A 364 -9.72 9.26 -24.16
CA VAL A 364 -10.71 9.84 -23.25
C VAL A 364 -11.80 8.82 -22.90
N GLU A 365 -12.26 8.04 -23.88
CA GLU A 365 -13.24 6.97 -23.65
C GLU A 365 -12.70 5.87 -22.72
N MET A 366 -11.45 5.44 -22.93
CA MET A 366 -10.75 4.50 -22.04
C MET A 366 -10.69 5.04 -20.60
N ALA A 367 -10.29 6.29 -20.43
CA ALA A 367 -10.21 6.91 -19.11
C ALA A 367 -11.59 7.03 -18.43
N ALA A 368 -12.64 7.34 -19.20
CA ALA A 368 -14.01 7.38 -18.68
C ALA A 368 -14.50 5.99 -18.22
N ARG A 369 -14.24 4.93 -19.01
CA ARG A 369 -14.55 3.55 -18.59
C ARG A 369 -13.77 3.14 -17.35
N ALA A 370 -12.48 3.47 -17.30
CA ALA A 370 -11.64 3.17 -16.15
C ALA A 370 -12.10 3.92 -14.88
N ARG A 371 -12.58 5.16 -15.01
CA ARG A 371 -13.22 5.91 -13.91
C ARG A 371 -14.46 5.18 -13.39
N THR A 372 -15.35 4.76 -14.28
CA THR A 372 -16.57 4.00 -13.96
C THR A 372 -16.22 2.68 -13.25
N PHE A 373 -15.19 1.97 -13.71
CA PHE A 373 -14.66 0.78 -13.05
C PHE A 373 -14.23 1.07 -11.60
N VAL A 374 -13.45 2.13 -11.36
CA VAL A 374 -13.03 2.49 -9.98
C VAL A 374 -14.24 2.86 -9.11
N GLU A 375 -15.19 3.63 -9.63
CA GLU A 375 -16.40 4.06 -8.91
C GLU A 375 -17.28 2.89 -8.47
N HIS A 376 -17.49 1.90 -9.34
CA HIS A 376 -18.37 0.77 -9.05
C HIS A 376 -17.68 -0.36 -8.31
N GLU A 377 -16.39 -0.58 -8.56
CA GLU A 377 -15.71 -1.78 -8.07
C GLU A 377 -14.74 -1.50 -6.92
N HIS A 378 -14.22 -0.28 -6.78
CA HIS A 378 -13.12 0.03 -5.84
C HIS A 378 -13.45 1.08 -4.77
N GLY A 379 -14.72 1.33 -4.45
CA GLY A 379 -15.08 2.09 -3.24
C GLY A 379 -14.69 1.35 -1.96
N TRP A 380 -14.12 2.04 -0.97
CA TRP A 380 -13.67 1.44 0.30
C TRP A 380 -14.77 0.61 0.99
N GLU A 381 -15.99 1.12 1.04
CA GLU A 381 -17.15 0.43 1.61
C GLU A 381 -17.41 -0.92 0.94
N ARG A 382 -17.38 -0.95 -0.40
CA ARG A 382 -17.62 -2.17 -1.18
C ARG A 382 -16.50 -3.18 -0.97
N MET A 383 -15.25 -2.72 -1.00
CA MET A 383 -14.08 -3.57 -0.86
C MET A 383 -13.98 -4.21 0.52
N ILE A 384 -14.44 -3.49 1.56
CA ILE A 384 -14.33 -3.92 2.96
C ILE A 384 -15.59 -4.66 3.44
N ALA A 385 -16.73 -4.55 2.76
CA ALA A 385 -17.98 -5.21 3.17
C ALA A 385 -17.82 -6.71 3.52
N PRO A 386 -17.11 -7.55 2.71
CA PRO A 386 -16.92 -8.95 3.06
C PRO A 386 -16.13 -9.16 4.37
N LEU A 387 -15.22 -8.24 4.69
CA LEU A 387 -14.46 -8.27 5.94
C LEU A 387 -15.34 -7.89 7.13
N VAL A 388 -16.21 -6.89 6.99
CA VAL A 388 -17.20 -6.51 8.02
C VAL A 388 -18.07 -7.70 8.37
N ASP A 389 -18.64 -8.37 7.37
CA ASP A 389 -19.53 -9.52 7.59
C ASP A 389 -18.80 -10.66 8.31
N LYS A 390 -17.57 -10.97 7.87
CA LYS A 390 -16.78 -12.04 8.47
C LYS A 390 -16.36 -11.74 9.91
N VAL A 391 -15.96 -10.50 10.20
CA VAL A 391 -15.68 -10.05 11.57
C VAL A 391 -16.96 -10.13 12.41
N GLY A 392 -18.12 -9.80 11.85
CA GLY A 392 -19.43 -9.94 12.50
C GLY A 392 -19.70 -11.37 12.94
N THR A 393 -19.47 -12.36 12.07
CA THR A 393 -19.61 -13.78 12.43
C THR A 393 -18.63 -14.23 13.52
N LEU A 394 -17.42 -13.67 13.55
CA LEU A 394 -16.40 -14.06 14.54
C LEU A 394 -16.62 -13.46 15.93
N LEU A 395 -17.27 -12.30 16.00
CA LEU A 395 -17.56 -11.60 17.26
C LEU A 395 -18.96 -11.88 17.81
N ALA A 396 -19.81 -12.59 17.04
CA ALA A 396 -21.12 -13.06 17.46
C ALA A 396 -20.96 -14.10 18.58
#